data_AF-A0ABD6EXL4-F1
#
_entry.id   AF-A0ABD6EXL4-F1
#
_cell.length_a   1.000
_cell.length_b   1.000
_cell.length_c   1.000
_cell.angle_alpha   90.00
_cell.angle_beta   90.00
_cell.angle_gamma   90.00
#
_symmetry.space_group_name_H-M   'P 1'
#
loop_
_entity.id
_entity.type
_entity.pdbx_description
1 polymer ?
#
loop_
_entity_poly.entity_id
_entity_poly.type
_entity_poly.pdbx_seq_one_letter_code
_entity_poly.pdbx_strand_id
1 'polypeptide(L)'
;MTERNKIGVFGSLSYIVATIIGSGIFIAPTAILSEAGSVGLSLIVWIVAGCIALISSFVYTELGTSIPESGCDFAYISYVGWHPLAFAFLWTTTIIMR
;
A
#
# COMPACT_ATOMS: atom_id res chain seq x y z
N MET A 1 28.32 2.52 17.06
CA MET A 1 27.21 2.66 16.10
C MET A 1 25.94 2.31 16.86
N THR A 2 25.20 3.33 17.31
CA THR A 2 24.21 3.20 18.39
C THR A 2 22.86 2.71 17.86
N GLU A 3 22.41 1.57 18.40
CA GLU A 3 21.06 0.99 18.30
C GLU A 3 19.99 1.96 18.85
N ARG A 4 19.59 2.99 18.10
CA ARG A 4 18.63 4.01 18.62
C ARG A 4 17.35 4.22 17.84
N ASN A 5 17.14 3.58 16.68
CA ASN A 5 15.93 3.80 15.87
C ASN A 5 15.46 2.54 15.13
N LYS A 6 15.38 1.38 15.82
CA LYS A 6 14.76 0.18 15.26
C LYS A 6 13.36 0.04 15.83
N ILE A 7 12.35 0.31 15.00
CA ILE A 7 10.98 -0.05 15.30
C ILE A 7 10.96 -1.57 15.45
N GLY A 8 10.63 -2.08 16.63
CA GLY A 8 10.57 -3.53 16.86
C GLY A 8 9.49 -4.17 15.97
N VAL A 9 9.58 -5.48 15.72
CA VAL A 9 8.64 -6.22 14.85
C VAL A 9 7.17 -5.94 15.20
N PHE A 10 6.86 -5.86 16.50
CA PHE A 10 5.51 -5.58 16.97
C PHE A 10 5.08 -4.13 16.73
N GLY A 11 6.02 -3.19 16.83
CA GLY A 11 5.77 -1.77 16.54
C GLY A 11 5.53 -1.55 15.05
N SER A 12 6.35 -2.16 14.19
CA SER A 12 6.19 -2.09 12.73
C SER A 12 4.88 -2.75 12.27
N LEU A 13 4.53 -3.91 12.83
CA LEU A 13 3.26 -4.58 12.54
C LEU A 13 2.06 -3.70 12.90
N SER A 14 2.05 -3.15 14.12
CA SER A 14 0.97 -2.27 14.59
C SER A 14 0.83 -1.03 13.70
N TYR A 15 1.96 -0.46 13.27
CA TYR A 15 1.98 0.69 12.36
C TYR A 15 1.38 0.35 10.98
N ILE A 16 1.76 -0.79 10.40
CA ILE A 16 1.23 -1.24 9.11
C ILE A 16 -0.29 -1.48 9.21
N VAL A 17 -0.76 -2.14 10.28
CA VAL A 17 -2.20 -2.37 10.47
C VAL A 17 -2.96 -1.05 10.60
N ALA A 18 -2.42 -0.08 11.35
CA ALA A 18 -3.02 1.23 11.52
C ALA A 18 -3.07 2.05 10.22
N THR A 19 -2.10 1.88 9.33
CA THR A 19 -2.05 2.60 8.03
C THR A 19 -2.97 1.97 6.98
N ILE A 20 -3.18 0.65 7.02
CA ILE A 20 -4.09 -0.06 6.10
C ILE A 20 -5.56 0.21 6.46
N ILE A 21 -5.91 0.23 7.75
CA ILE A 21 -7.30 0.45 8.20
C ILE A 21 -7.63 1.95 8.14
N GLY A 22 -8.20 2.38 7.02
CA GLY A 22 -8.67 3.76 6.80
C GLY A 22 -10.19 3.93 6.89
N SER A 23 -10.67 5.14 6.62
CA SER A 23 -12.10 5.50 6.60
C SER A 23 -12.91 4.78 5.51
N GLY A 24 -12.24 4.20 4.51
CA GLY A 24 -12.87 3.46 3.41
C GLY A 24 -13.74 2.28 3.86
N ILE A 25 -13.48 1.70 5.04
CA ILE A 25 -14.30 0.59 5.58
C ILE A 25 -15.76 1.00 5.86
N PHE A 26 -16.04 2.28 6.07
CA PHE A 26 -17.40 2.76 6.31
C PHE A 26 -18.20 2.98 5.01
N ILE A 27 -17.51 3.10 3.87
CA ILE A 27 -18.13 3.43 2.58
C ILE A 27 -18.18 2.19 1.67
N ALA A 28 -17.09 1.41 1.62
CA ALA A 28 -16.95 0.30 0.70
C ALA A 28 -18.03 -0.80 0.85
N PRO A 29 -18.44 -1.25 2.05
CA PRO A 29 -19.43 -2.32 2.18
C PRO A 29 -20.79 -1.95 1.60
N THR A 30 -21.23 -0.70 1.82
CA THR A 30 -22.51 -0.19 1.31
C THR A 30 -22.50 -0.10 -0.21
N ALA A 31 -21.40 0.38 -0.79
CA ALA A 31 -21.22 0.45 -2.24
C ALA A 31 -21.21 -0.96 -2.88
N ILE A 32 -20.44 -1.89 -2.31
CA ILE A 32 -20.34 -3.26 -2.84
C ILE A 32 -21.68 -4.00 -2.72
N LEU A 33 -22.40 -3.82 -1.61
CA LEU A 33 -23.70 -4.46 -1.43
C LEU A 33 -24.76 -3.89 -2.38
N SER A 34 -24.74 -2.58 -2.64
CA SER A 34 -25.65 -1.92 -3.59
C SER A 34 -25.44 -2.45 -5.02
N GLU A 35 -24.19 -2.64 -5.44
CA GLU A 35 -23.88 -3.11 -6.80
C GLU A 35 -24.02 -4.64 -6.95
N ALA A 36 -23.65 -5.41 -5.91
CA ALA A 36 -23.71 -6.88 -5.97
C ALA A 36 -25.13 -7.44 -5.73
N GLY A 37 -26.02 -6.67 -5.10
CA GLY A 37 -27.41 -7.05 -4.83
C GLY A 37 -27.62 -8.20 -3.84
N SER A 38 -26.56 -8.89 -3.41
CA SER A 38 -26.59 -10.02 -2.47
C SER A 38 -25.40 -10.00 -1.52
N VAL A 39 -25.66 -10.33 -0.25
CA VAL A 39 -24.65 -10.40 0.82
C VAL A 39 -23.61 -11.50 0.55
N GLY A 40 -24.01 -12.60 -0.10
CA GLY A 40 -23.08 -13.69 -0.44
C GLY A 40 -22.04 -13.27 -1.48
N LEU A 41 -22.46 -12.52 -2.50
CA LEU A 41 -21.56 -12.02 -3.54
C LEU A 41 -20.63 -10.93 -3.01
N SER A 42 -21.10 -10.05 -2.13
CA SER A 42 -20.26 -9.00 -1.55
C SER A 42 -19.11 -9.56 -0.70
N LEU A 43 -19.35 -10.65 0.04
CA LEU A 43 -18.29 -11.34 0.80
C LEU A 43 -17.24 -11.97 -0.11
N ILE A 44 -17.65 -12.57 -1.24
CA ILE A 44 -16.72 -13.14 -2.22
C ILE A 44 -15.83 -12.03 -2.82
N VAL A 45 -16.42 -10.88 -3.17
CA VAL A 45 -15.66 -9.72 -3.68
C VAL A 45 -14.61 -9.26 -2.66
N TRP A 46 -14.96 -9.21 -1.37
CA TRP A 46 -14.01 -8.88 -0.31
C TRP A 46 -12.86 -9.87 -0.21
N ILE A 47 -13.13 -11.17 -0.30
CA ILE A 47 -12.09 -12.21 -0.27
C ILE A 47 -11.16 -12.06 -1.47
N VAL A 48 -11.71 -11.85 -2.68
CA VAL A 48 -10.91 -11.67 -3.91
C VAL A 48 -10.05 -10.41 -3.82
N ALA A 49 -10.61 -9.29 -3.36
CA ALA A 49 -9.86 -8.05 -3.15
C ALA A 49 -8.73 -8.24 -2.11
N GLY A 50 -9.01 -8.97 -1.03
CA GLY A 50 -8.01 -9.36 -0.03
C GLY A 50 -6.88 -10.19 -0.62
N CYS A 51 -7.19 -11.19 -1.46
CA CYS A 51 -6.18 -11.98 -2.16
C CYS A 51 -5.30 -11.14 -3.09
N ILE A 52 -5.89 -10.23 -3.85
CA ILE A 52 -5.13 -9.32 -4.74
C ILE A 52 -4.20 -8.42 -3.89
N ALA A 53 -4.71 -7.85 -2.80
CA ALA A 53 -3.91 -7.01 -1.89
C ALA A 53 -2.73 -7.77 -1.28
N LEU A 54 -2.93 -9.04 -0.90
CA LEU A 54 -1.85 -9.90 -0.40
C LEU A 54 -0.76 -10.11 -1.45
N ILE A 55 -1.12 -10.46 -2.68
CA ILE A 55 -0.16 -10.66 -3.77
C ILE A 55 0.62 -9.37 -4.05
N SER A 56 -0.06 -8.23 -4.12
CA SER A 56 0.60 -6.92 -4.28
C SER A 56 1.59 -6.63 -3.15
N SER A 57 1.24 -6.95 -1.89
CA SER A 57 2.12 -6.76 -0.74
C SER A 57 3.41 -7.60 -0.84
N PHE A 58 3.32 -8.85 -1.31
CA PHE A 58 4.50 -9.69 -1.53
C PHE A 58 5.45 -9.09 -2.56
N VAL A 59 4.92 -8.64 -3.71
CA VAL A 59 5.73 -7.99 -4.75
C VAL A 59 6.43 -6.73 -4.22
N TYR A 60 5.71 -5.90 -3.48
CA TYR A 60 6.29 -4.70 -2.85
C TYR A 60 7.32 -5.03 -1.77
N THR A 61 7.16 -6.14 -1.05
CA THR A 61 8.12 -6.61 -0.05
C THR A 61 9.41 -7.09 -0.69
N GLU A 62 9.34 -7.84 -1.79
CA GLU A 62 10.52 -8.26 -2.56
C GLU A 62 11.27 -7.05 -3.13
N LEU A 63 10.54 -6.07 -3.65
CA LEU A 63 11.13 -4.84 -4.19
C LEU A 63 11.79 -3.99 -3.09
N GLY A 64 11.12 -3.83 -1.94
CA GLY A 64 11.63 -3.07 -0.80
C GLY A 64 12.81 -3.71 -0.08
N THR A 65 12.96 -5.03 -0.15
CA THR A 65 14.15 -5.73 0.35
C THR A 65 15.31 -5.72 -0.66
N SER A 66 15.01 -5.66 -1.97
CA SER A 66 16.02 -5.62 -3.03
C SER A 66 16.67 -4.25 -3.20
N ILE A 67 15.91 -3.16 -3.03
CA ILE A 67 16.39 -1.78 -3.20
C ILE A 67 16.21 -1.04 -1.86
N PRO A 68 17.22 -1.07 -0.95
CA PRO A 68 17.12 -0.48 0.38
C PRO A 68 17.37 1.04 0.37
N GLU A 69 16.76 1.75 -0.58
CA GLU A 69 16.84 3.21 -0.71
C GLU A 69 15.57 3.88 -0.15
N SER A 70 15.74 5.05 0.46
CA SER A 70 14.62 5.81 0.98
C SER A 70 13.88 6.51 -0.17
N GLY A 71 12.57 6.26 -0.32
CA GLY A 71 11.77 6.93 -1.36
C GLY A 71 10.67 6.10 -2.01
N CYS A 72 10.53 4.80 -1.65
CA CYS A 72 9.50 3.90 -2.19
C CYS A 72 9.44 3.96 -3.72
N ASP A 73 8.28 4.28 -4.31
CA ASP A 73 8.07 4.30 -5.76
C ASP A 73 9.03 5.24 -6.51
N PHE A 74 9.41 6.38 -5.90
CA PHE A 74 10.40 7.28 -6.49
C PHE A 74 11.78 6.63 -6.59
N ALA A 75 12.20 5.92 -5.53
CA ALA A 75 13.48 5.23 -5.50
C ALA A 75 13.51 4.09 -6.54
N TYR A 76 12.41 3.35 -6.68
CA TYR A 76 12.31 2.26 -7.65
C TYR A 76 12.39 2.75 -9.10
N ILE A 77 11.69 3.83 -9.45
CA ILE A 77 11.72 4.39 -10.81
C ILE A 77 13.08 5.05 -11.09
N SER A 78 13.68 5.68 -10.08
CA SER A 78 15.02 6.27 -10.18
C SER A 78 16.10 5.20 -10.39
N TYR A 79 15.95 4.02 -9.78
CA TYR A 79 16.85 2.88 -9.97
C TYR A 79 16.90 2.38 -11.42
N VAL A 80 15.78 2.44 -12.14
CA VAL A 80 15.70 2.06 -13.57
C VAL A 80 16.31 3.13 -14.49
N GLY A 81 16.66 4.31 -13.97
CA GLY A 81 17.27 5.41 -14.73
C GLY A 81 16.27 6.37 -15.38
N TRP A 82 14.97 6.24 -15.09
CA TRP A 82 13.90 7.06 -15.69
C TRP A 82 13.61 8.31 -14.84
N HIS A 83 14.63 9.17 -14.68
CA HIS A 83 14.57 10.38 -13.83
C HIS A 83 13.39 11.34 -14.09
N PRO A 84 13.01 11.70 -15.33
CA PRO A 84 11.88 12.61 -15.55
C PRO A 84 10.54 11.97 -15.16
N LEU A 85 10.41 10.65 -15.31
CA LEU A 85 9.22 9.91 -14.89
C LEU A 85 9.12 9.88 -13.36
N ALA A 86 10.23 9.60 -12.68
CA ALA A 86 10.29 9.61 -11.22
C ALA A 86 9.89 10.98 -10.66
N PHE A 87 10.37 12.08 -11.27
CA PHE A 87 9.98 13.44 -10.88
C PHE A 87 8.49 13.71 -11.10
N ALA A 88 7.93 13.29 -12.23
CA ALA A 88 6.50 13.44 -12.50
C ALA A 88 5.64 12.68 -11.46
N PHE A 89 6.02 11.43 -11.12
CA PHE A 89 5.34 10.65 -10.08
C PHE A 89 5.42 11.31 -8.70
N LEU A 90 6.59 11.85 -8.34
CA LEU A 90 6.77 12.59 -7.08
C LEU A 90 5.85 13.83 -7.01
N TRP A 91 5.70 14.54 -8.13
CA TRP A 91 4.85 15.72 -8.20
C TRP A 91 3.36 15.39 -8.12
N THR A 92 2.89 14.35 -8.82
CA THR A 92 1.48 13.93 -8.77
C THR A 92 1.09 13.44 -7.37
N THR A 93 1.93 12.63 -6.73
CA THR A 93 1.64 12.18 -5.35
C THR A 93 1.59 13.34 -4.36
N THR A 94 2.41 14.36 -4.53
CA THR A 94 2.41 15.55 -3.65
C THR A 94 1.14 16.38 -3.82
N ILE A 95 0.61 16.49 -5.04
CA ILE A 95 -0.63 17.22 -5.31
C ILE A 95 -1.85 16.45 -4.79
N ILE A 96 -1.86 15.12 -4.89
CA ILE A 96 -3.02 14.31 -4.51
C ILE A 96 -3.10 14.11 -3.00
N MET A 97 -1.97 13.91 -2.32
CA MET A 97 -1.94 13.69 -0.86
C MET A 97 -2.06 14.98 -0.03
N ARG A 98 -2.11 16.16 -0.68
CA ARG A 98 -2.13 17.46 -0.02
C ARG A 98 -3.43 18.19 -0.30
#